data_AF-A0A845ZZ70-F1
#
_entry.id   AF-A0A845ZZ70-F1
#
_cell.length_a   1.000
_cell.length_b   1.000
_cell.length_c   1.000
_cell.angle_alpha   90.00
_cell.angle_beta   90.00
_cell.angle_gamma   90.00
#
_symmetry.space_group_name_H-M   'P 1'
#
loop_
_entity.id
_entity.type
_entity.pdbx_description
1 polymer ?
#
loop_
_entity_poly.entity_id
_entity_poly.type
_entity_poly.pdbx_seq_one_letter_code
_entity_poly.pdbx_strand_id
1 'polypeptide(L)' 'MTKRRVGLLFGGVSGEHEVSISSARAIANALCADENASKYEVVPVYIQKNGIWTAVETIAQVLDSGTPLESAP' A
#
# COMPACT_ATOMS: atom_id res chain seq x y z
N MET A 1 1.05 -14.38 20.84
CA MET A 1 0.75 -14.77 19.44
C MET A 1 1.42 -13.77 18.53
N THR A 2 2.28 -14.22 17.62
CA THR A 2 2.94 -13.34 16.64
C THR A 2 1.97 -13.05 15.49
N LYS A 3 1.77 -11.78 15.15
CA LYS A 3 0.95 -11.39 14.00
C LYS A 3 1.58 -11.90 12.71
N ARG A 4 0.78 -12.32 11.72
CA ARG A 4 1.27 -12.66 10.39
C ARG A 4 1.60 -11.39 9.63
N ARG A 5 2.85 -11.28 9.18
CA ARG A 5 3.32 -10.13 8.39
C ARG A 5 2.89 -10.32 6.94
N VAL A 6 2.19 -9.33 6.38
CA VAL A 6 1.64 -9.36 5.02
C VAL A 6 2.23 -8.20 4.23
N GLY A 7 3.05 -8.51 3.22
CA GLY A 7 3.53 -7.51 2.25
C GLY A 7 2.43 -7.16 1.26
N LEU A 8 1.95 -5.92 1.29
CA LEU A 8 0.91 -5.43 0.37
C LEU A 8 1.54 -4.60 -0.74
N LEU A 9 1.76 -5.20 -1.90
CA LEU A 9 2.37 -4.56 -3.08
C LEU A 9 1.31 -3.90 -3.97
N PHE A 10 1.52 -2.65 -4.37
CA PHE A 10 0.57 -1.92 -5.22
C PHE A 10 1.21 -0.76 -6.02
N GLY A 11 0.45 -0.22 -6.98
CA GLY A 11 0.90 0.76 -7.95
C GLY A 11 1.44 0.09 -9.21
N GLY A 12 2.69 0.36 -9.56
CA GLY A 12 3.40 -0.24 -10.69
C GLY A 12 3.47 0.66 -11.93
N VAL A 13 4.28 0.24 -12.90
CA VAL A 13 4.40 0.89 -14.21
C VAL A 13 3.28 0.38 -15.11
N SER A 14 2.08 0.93 -14.94
CA SER A 14 0.87 0.52 -15.65
C SER A 14 -0.12 1.67 -15.80
N GLY A 15 -0.98 1.61 -16.83
CA GLY A 15 -2.14 2.50 -16.95
C GLY A 15 -3.19 2.28 -15.86
N GLU A 16 -3.10 1.18 -15.11
CA GLU A 16 -3.98 0.84 -13.98
C GLU A 16 -3.37 1.20 -12.62
N HIS A 17 -2.31 2.02 -12.60
CA HIS A 17 -1.59 2.39 -11.37
C HIS A 17 -2.53 2.93 -10.27
N GLU A 18 -3.42 3.86 -10.62
CA GLU A 18 -4.41 4.45 -9.71
C GLU A 18 -5.46 3.43 -9.24
N VAL A 19 -5.85 2.49 -10.11
CA VAL A 19 -6.75 1.39 -9.76
C VAL A 19 -6.08 0.48 -8.74
N SER A 20 -4.80 0.15 -8.94
CA SER A 20 -4.01 -0.65 -7.99
C SER A 20 -3.92 0.01 -6.61
N ILE A 21 -3.71 1.33 -6.54
CA ILE A 21 -3.73 2.09 -5.28
C ILE A 21 -5.11 1.99 -4.59
N SER A 22 -6.19 2.18 -5.35
CA SER A 22 -7.56 2.08 -4.82
C SER A 22 -7.85 0.70 -4.23
N SER A 23 -7.46 -0.37 -4.94
CA SER A 23 -7.59 -1.75 -4.46
C SER A 23 -6.76 -1.99 -3.20
N ALA A 24 -5.51 -1.51 -3.16
CA ALA A 24 -4.66 -1.65 -1.99
C ALA A 24 -5.23 -0.98 -0.74
N ARG A 25 -5.85 0.20 -0.90
CA ARG A 25 -6.51 0.89 0.21
C ARG A 25 -7.67 0.07 0.78
N ALA A 26 -8.50 -0.52 -0.08
CA ALA A 26 -9.59 -1.40 0.36
C ALA A 26 -9.08 -2.64 1.11
N ILE A 27 -8.02 -3.28 0.59
CA ILE A 27 -7.41 -4.47 1.20
C ILE A 27 -6.77 -4.12 2.56
N ALA A 28 -6.03 -3.01 2.65
CA ALA A 28 -5.42 -2.56 3.89
C ALA A 28 -6.48 -2.28 4.96
N ASN A 29 -7.58 -1.60 4.60
CA ASN A 29 -8.69 -1.34 5.52
C ASN A 29 -9.31 -2.65 6.04
N ALA A 30 -9.52 -3.65 5.18
CA ALA A 30 -10.06 -4.95 5.58
C ALA A 30 -9.11 -5.73 6.49
N LEU A 31 -7.79 -5.66 6.24
CA LEU A 31 -6.77 -6.32 7.08
C LEU A 31 -6.57 -5.62 8.43
N CYS A 32 -6.80 -4.30 8.48
CA CYS A 32 -6.70 -3.49 9.69
C CYS A 32 -8.01 -3.40 10.50
N ALA A 33 -9.13 -3.96 10.01
CA ALA A 33 -10.39 -4.04 10.76
C ALA A 33 -10.23 -4.86 12.05
N ASP A 34 -11.02 -4.57 13.10
CA ASP A 34 -10.88 -5.17 14.43
C ASP A 34 -10.78 -6.71 14.43
N GLU A 35 -11.56 -7.38 13.59
CA GLU A 35 -11.57 -8.85 13.45
C GLU A 35 -10.25 -9.44 12.90
N ASN A 36 -9.43 -8.61 12.25
CA ASN A 36 -8.22 -8.97 11.51
C ASN A 36 -6.95 -8.30 12.07
N ALA A 37 -7.06 -7.15 12.73
CA ALA A 37 -5.96 -6.35 13.26
C ALA A 37 -5.10 -7.10 14.29
N SER A 38 -5.70 -8.05 15.01
CA SER A 38 -5.01 -8.94 15.96
C SER A 38 -4.24 -10.08 15.27
N LYS A 39 -4.57 -10.40 14.01
CA LYS A 39 -4.02 -11.51 13.23
C LYS A 39 -2.93 -11.07 12.26
N TYR A 40 -3.02 -9.85 11.72
CA TYR A 40 -2.16 -9.38 10.65
C TYR A 40 -1.38 -8.11 11.00
N GLU A 41 -0.16 -8.03 10.49
CA GLU A 41 0.68 -6.84 10.43
C GLU A 41 0.90 -6.53 8.96
N VAL A 42 0.27 -5.47 8.45
CA VAL A 42 0.37 -5.08 7.04
C VAL A 42 1.62 -4.25 6.84
N VAL A 43 2.46 -4.67 5.90
CA VAL A 43 3.65 -3.95 5.45
C VAL A 43 3.38 -3.50 4.01
N PRO A 44 2.94 -2.26 3.80
CA PRO A 44 2.63 -1.78 2.46
C PRO A 44 3.93 -1.54 1.67
N VAL A 45 3.88 -1.76 0.36
CA VAL A 45 5.00 -1.58 -0.58
C VAL A 45 4.46 -0.91 -1.84
N TYR A 46 4.92 0.30 -2.11
CA TYR A 46 4.44 1.10 -3.25
C TYR A 46 5.48 1.10 -4.38
N ILE A 47 5.02 0.80 -5.58
CA ILE A 47 5.80 0.94 -6.81
C ILE A 47 5.29 2.18 -7.56
N GLN A 48 6.15 3.16 -7.74
CA GLN A 48 5.85 4.38 -8.49
C GLN A 48 5.66 4.11 -9.99
N LYS A 49 5.06 5.06 -10.72
CA LYS A 49 4.88 4.97 -12.19
C LYS A 49 6.20 4.91 -12.98
N ASN A 50 7.31 5.33 -12.38
CA ASN A 50 8.66 5.24 -12.94
C ASN A 50 9.38 3.92 -12.54
N GLY A 51 8.71 3.01 -11.83
CA GLY A 51 9.26 1.73 -11.42
C GLY A 51 10.09 1.77 -10.13
N ILE A 52 10.18 2.92 -9.46
CA ILE A 52 10.89 3.05 -8.17
C ILE A 52 10.05 2.41 -7.05
N TRP A 53 10.68 1.52 -6.30
CA TRP A 53 10.10 0.90 -5.12
C TRP A 53 10.37 1.78 -3.90
N THR A 54 9.31 2.25 -3.24
CA THR A 54 9.42 3.15 -2.09
C THR A 54 9.24 2.36 -0.79
N ALA A 55 10.05 2.66 0.24
CA ALA A 55 9.98 2.03 1.55
C ALA A 55 9.03 2.76 2.53
N VAL A 56 8.65 2.03 3.59
CA VAL A 56 7.47 2.16 4.47
C VAL A 56 7.08 3.58 4.92
N GLU A 57 8.03 4.47 5.18
CA GLU A 57 7.76 5.77 5.82
C GLU A 57 6.99 6.75 4.92
N THR A 58 7.10 6.61 3.59
CA THR A 58 6.36 7.45 2.62
C THR A 58 5.02 6.82 2.20
N ILE A 59 4.79 5.54 2.51
CA ILE A 59 3.69 4.74 1.97
C ILE A 59 2.37 4.97 2.72
N ALA A 60 2.43 5.23 4.03
CA ALA A 60 1.26 5.55 4.82
C ALA A 60 0.51 6.77 4.25
N GLN A 61 1.26 7.76 3.73
CA GLN A 61 0.67 8.96 3.13
C GLN A 61 -0.07 8.67 1.83
N VAL A 62 0.49 7.85 0.94
CA VAL A 62 -0.15 7.43 -0.32
C VAL A 62 -1.38 6.56 -0.07
N LEU A 63 -1.28 5.65 0.90
CA LEU A 63 -2.36 4.73 1.24
C LEU A 63 -3.56 5.47 1.87
N ASP A 64 -3.29 6.48 2.69
CA ASP A 64 -4.30 7.32 3.32
C ASP A 64 -4.93 8.31 2.30
N SER A 65 -4.10 9.05 1.55
CA SER A 65 -4.56 10.04 0.58
C SER A 65 -5.24 9.42 -0.64
N GLY A 66 -4.83 8.21 -1.03
CA GLY A 66 -5.23 7.60 -2.30
C GLY A 66 -4.65 8.31 -3.53
N THR A 67 -3.67 9.20 -3.35
CA THR A 67 -3.00 9.92 -4.43
C THR A 67 -1.57 9.42 -4.62
N PRO A 68 -1.11 9.23 -5.87
CA PRO A 68 0.28 8.90 -6.15
C PRO A 68 1.24 9.96 -5.58
N LEU A 69 2.46 9.55 -5.19
CA LEU A 69 3.55 10.50 -4.99
C LEU A 69 3.89 11.14 -6.34
N GLU A 70 3.93 12.47 -6.39
CA GLU A 70 4.55 13.15 -7.53
C GLU A 70 6.01 12.68 -7.61
N SER A 71 6.38 12.15 -8.77
CA SER A 71 7.77 11.84 -9.07
C SER A 71 8.56 13.15 -8.99
N ALA A 72 9.48 13.23 -8.03
CA ALA A 72 10.49 14.29 -8.01
C ALA A 72 11.20 14.31 -9.39
N PRO A 73 11.52 15.50 -9.92
CA PRO A 73 12.12 15.66 -11.24
C PRO A 73 13.46 14.92 -11.40
#